data_AF-A0A832NCN4-F1
#
_entry.id   AF-A0A832NCN4-F1
#
_cell.length_a   1.000
_cell.length_b   1.000
_cell.length_c   1.000
_cell.angle_alpha   90.00
_cell.angle_beta   90.00
_cell.angle_gamma   90.00
#
_symmetry.space_group_name_H-M   'P 1'
#
loop_
_entity.id
_entity.type
_entity.pdbx_description
1 polymer ?
#
loop_
_entity_poly.entity_id
_entity_poly.type
_entity_poly.pdbx_seq_one_letter_code
_entity_poly.pdbx_strand_id
1 'polypeptide(L)'
;MSERPPARRGSAARAAALILFIFLILTNAVWYLEYTKLSAEHRSLVNRYQDLSFDYNTLLSNYNYLLKRYDELKEDFDELYKMYTFLNVEHLNLQLKYNNLQLDYEYLKDGCAKTSSSFLSLLNVLESLAYIPEAFKRVLSWSAVEAVGKYVNESGVSPGDLWGSLQKIYDYIRAKVRYTYDVEIPVPSPPLLPNADSELLLGGWSYTMYRNYVQTPEFTAKYGQGDCDDQAILAYAMIKYYMIKVHGREYALYIAVVHFDNSSHLAVFLPVKGGELTIIDPAGSYLTVDARGRICSRPAGVELQNYRNWWSRGKYQLKRIDLYSVDVRTGSYEKVASGTLEEIAAFLSKS
;
A
#
# COMPACT_ATOMS: atom_id res chain seq x y z
N MET A 1 169.80 5.36 48.90
CA MET A 1 169.38 5.72 47.52
C MET A 1 167.95 5.25 47.37
N SER A 2 166.97 6.14 47.52
CA SER A 2 166.45 7.04 46.46
C SER A 2 165.09 6.46 46.02
N GLU A 3 164.00 6.99 46.59
CA GLU A 3 162.96 7.76 45.85
C GLU A 3 162.09 6.84 44.93
N ARG A 4 160.76 6.70 45.05
CA ARG A 4 159.66 7.64 45.34
C ARG A 4 158.34 6.89 45.67
N PRO A 5 157.34 7.57 46.29
CA PRO A 5 155.95 7.10 46.55
C PRO A 5 154.97 7.56 45.43
N PRO A 6 153.62 7.49 45.59
CA PRO A 6 152.70 6.38 45.92
C PRO A 6 151.52 6.25 44.90
N ALA A 7 150.66 5.21 44.97
CA ALA A 7 149.32 5.25 44.33
C ALA A 7 148.25 4.33 45.00
N ARG A 8 147.12 4.93 45.41
CA ARG A 8 145.89 4.32 45.96
C ARG A 8 145.33 3.19 45.07
N ARG A 9 145.07 1.98 45.61
CA ARG A 9 144.25 0.93 44.92
C ARG A 9 143.22 0.19 45.81
N GLY A 10 142.85 0.76 46.95
CA GLY A 10 141.67 0.33 47.73
C GLY A 10 140.32 0.79 47.16
N SER A 11 140.30 1.51 46.04
CA SER A 11 139.09 2.11 45.45
C SER A 11 138.41 1.28 44.36
N ALA A 12 139.13 0.42 43.62
CA ALA A 12 138.59 -0.24 42.42
C ALA A 12 137.62 -1.41 42.70
N ALA A 13 137.95 -2.32 43.64
CA ALA A 13 137.07 -3.44 44.00
C ALA A 13 135.83 -2.97 44.79
N ARG A 14 136.01 -1.95 45.65
CA ARG A 14 134.90 -1.25 46.30
C ARG A 14 134.02 -0.53 45.28
N ALA A 15 134.60 0.09 44.24
CA ALA A 15 133.84 0.69 43.15
C ALA A 15 133.09 -0.37 42.32
N ALA A 16 133.69 -1.52 41.99
CA ALA A 16 133.02 -2.58 41.23
C ALA A 16 131.84 -3.21 42.00
N ALA A 17 132.02 -3.49 43.30
CA ALA A 17 130.93 -3.95 44.16
C ALA A 17 129.82 -2.89 44.32
N LEU A 18 130.20 -1.61 44.43
CA LEU A 18 129.24 -0.50 44.46
C LEU A 18 128.49 -0.38 43.13
N ILE A 19 129.16 -0.56 41.98
CA ILE A 19 128.56 -0.54 40.64
C ILE A 19 127.58 -1.70 40.46
N LEU A 20 127.95 -2.92 40.88
CA LEU A 20 127.06 -4.08 40.86
C LEU A 20 125.85 -3.89 41.78
N PHE A 21 126.06 -3.33 42.98
CA PHE A 21 124.99 -3.01 43.91
C PHE A 21 124.05 -1.93 43.35
N ILE A 22 124.59 -0.87 42.74
CA ILE A 22 123.83 0.16 42.03
C ILE A 22 123.06 -0.45 40.85
N PHE A 23 123.68 -1.33 40.08
CA PHE A 23 123.01 -2.02 38.96
C PHE A 23 121.88 -2.93 39.45
N LEU A 24 122.07 -3.62 40.57
CA LEU A 24 121.07 -4.48 41.18
C LEU A 24 119.90 -3.66 41.75
N ILE A 25 120.19 -2.50 42.36
CA ILE A 25 119.17 -1.52 42.77
C ILE A 25 118.41 -0.97 41.56
N LEU A 26 119.12 -0.56 40.49
CA LEU A 26 118.51 0.01 39.28
C LEU A 26 117.65 -1.02 38.56
N THR A 27 118.12 -2.26 38.41
CA THR A 27 117.33 -3.34 37.81
C THR A 27 116.12 -3.67 38.68
N ASN A 28 116.27 -3.78 40.00
CA ASN A 28 115.14 -4.00 40.91
C ASN A 28 114.13 -2.84 40.87
N ALA A 29 114.60 -1.59 40.75
CA ALA A 29 113.74 -0.42 40.58
C ALA A 29 113.00 -0.44 39.24
N VAL A 30 113.64 -0.87 38.15
CA VAL A 30 112.98 -1.06 36.83
C VAL A 30 111.91 -2.15 36.93
N TRP A 31 112.24 -3.31 37.51
CA TRP A 31 111.28 -4.40 37.75
C TRP A 31 110.10 -3.95 38.62
N TYR A 32 110.35 -3.12 39.65
CA TYR A 32 109.31 -2.56 40.51
C TYR A 32 108.43 -1.56 39.76
N LEU A 33 109.00 -0.70 38.90
CA LEU A 33 108.25 0.21 38.04
C LEU A 33 107.38 -0.56 37.04
N GLU A 34 107.90 -1.62 36.45
CA GLU A 34 107.16 -2.49 35.53
C GLU A 34 106.05 -3.27 36.24
N TYR A 35 106.32 -3.78 37.45
CA TYR A 35 105.33 -4.41 38.32
C TYR A 35 104.20 -3.44 38.71
N THR A 36 104.53 -2.22 39.11
CA THR A 36 103.52 -1.21 39.50
C THR A 36 102.67 -0.78 38.31
N LYS A 37 103.26 -0.64 37.11
CA LYS A 37 102.51 -0.40 35.86
C LYS A 37 101.56 -1.55 35.55
N LEU A 38 102.05 -2.79 35.56
CA LEU A 38 101.24 -3.97 35.29
C LEU A 38 100.13 -4.16 36.35
N SER A 39 100.42 -3.85 37.61
CA SER A 39 99.43 -3.89 38.70
C SER A 39 98.33 -2.84 38.51
N ALA A 40 98.69 -1.63 38.05
CA ALA A 40 97.71 -0.59 37.72
C ALA A 40 96.85 -0.96 36.50
N GLU A 41 97.46 -1.55 35.46
CA GLU A 41 96.76 -2.06 34.28
C GLU A 41 95.82 -3.22 34.65
N HIS A 42 96.26 -4.15 35.50
CA HIS A 42 95.44 -5.24 36.03
C HIS A 42 94.24 -4.69 36.81
N ARG A 43 94.45 -3.72 37.70
CA ARG A 43 93.37 -3.07 38.46
C ARG A 43 92.37 -2.37 37.54
N SER A 44 92.85 -1.67 36.52
CA SER A 44 91.99 -1.04 35.51
C SER A 44 91.17 -2.06 34.70
N LEU A 45 91.77 -3.21 34.36
CA LEU A 45 91.06 -4.30 33.70
C LEU A 45 90.00 -4.92 34.61
N VAL A 46 90.29 -5.12 35.90
CA VAL A 46 89.33 -5.62 36.90
C VAL A 46 88.13 -4.67 37.02
N ASN A 47 88.36 -3.37 37.12
CA ASN A 47 87.27 -2.39 37.20
C ASN A 47 86.39 -2.41 35.93
N ARG A 48 87.01 -2.41 34.74
CA ARG A 48 86.26 -2.52 33.47
C ARG A 48 85.46 -3.81 33.35
N TYR A 49 86.01 -4.92 33.87
CA TYR A 49 85.28 -6.19 33.92
C TYR A 49 84.07 -6.11 34.86
N GLN A 50 84.22 -5.46 36.02
CA GLN A 50 83.11 -5.24 36.96
C GLN A 50 82.02 -4.36 36.36
N ASP A 51 82.39 -3.24 35.70
CA ASP A 51 81.46 -2.35 35.02
C ASP A 51 80.70 -3.10 33.91
N LEU A 52 81.44 -3.83 33.06
CA LEU A 52 80.83 -4.65 31.99
C LEU A 52 79.91 -5.74 32.55
N SER A 53 80.29 -6.36 33.67
CA SER A 53 79.45 -7.35 34.34
C SER A 53 78.16 -6.72 34.90
N PHE A 54 78.24 -5.49 35.41
CA PHE A 54 77.07 -4.75 35.89
C PHE A 54 76.14 -4.35 34.74
N ASP A 55 76.70 -3.83 33.65
CA ASP A 55 75.97 -3.48 32.43
C ASP A 55 75.29 -4.70 31.81
N TYR A 56 76.00 -5.84 31.76
CA TYR A 56 75.44 -7.11 31.30
C TYR A 56 74.23 -7.53 32.14
N ASN A 57 74.34 -7.48 33.47
CA ASN A 57 73.23 -7.84 34.36
C ASN A 57 72.03 -6.89 34.21
N THR A 58 72.28 -5.60 34.02
CA THR A 58 71.24 -4.60 33.77
C THR A 58 70.53 -4.86 32.44
N LEU A 59 71.29 -5.14 31.37
CA LEU A 59 70.75 -5.47 30.06
C LEU A 59 69.93 -6.76 30.10
N LEU A 60 70.41 -7.78 30.81
CA LEU A 60 69.71 -9.04 31.00
C LEU A 60 68.37 -8.83 31.74
N SER A 61 68.34 -7.98 32.76
CA SER A 61 67.10 -7.63 33.47
C SER A 61 66.10 -6.91 32.56
N ASN A 62 66.57 -5.92 31.78
CA ASN A 62 65.73 -5.19 30.84
C ASN A 62 65.18 -6.09 29.73
N TYR A 63 66.00 -7.02 29.23
CA TYR A 63 65.59 -8.03 28.25
C TYR A 63 64.47 -8.91 28.80
N ASN A 64 64.63 -9.44 30.02
CA ASN A 64 63.60 -10.27 30.65
C ASN A 64 62.29 -9.49 30.91
N TYR A 65 62.39 -8.21 31.29
CA TYR A 65 61.23 -7.35 31.46
C TYR A 65 60.49 -7.12 30.13
N LEU A 66 61.22 -6.83 29.06
CA LEU A 66 60.63 -6.62 27.73
C LEU A 66 60.00 -7.90 27.19
N LEU A 67 60.65 -9.05 27.40
CA LEU A 67 60.11 -10.36 27.04
C LEU A 67 58.75 -10.61 27.71
N LYS A 68 58.65 -10.36 29.02
CA LYS A 68 57.39 -10.50 29.75
C LYS A 68 56.29 -9.59 29.19
N ARG A 69 56.61 -8.31 28.91
CA ARG A 69 55.64 -7.37 28.33
C ARG A 69 55.20 -7.76 26.93
N TYR A 70 56.10 -8.34 26.14
CA TYR A 70 55.79 -8.86 24.81
C TYR A 70 54.80 -10.04 24.91
N ASP A 71 55.01 -10.95 25.86
CA ASP A 71 54.12 -12.09 26.08
C ASP A 71 52.72 -11.61 26.54
N GLU A 72 52.65 -10.66 27.48
CA GLU A 72 51.39 -10.04 27.93
C GLU A 72 50.63 -9.38 26.75
N LEU A 73 51.33 -8.58 25.93
CA LEU A 73 50.71 -7.92 24.76
C LEU A 73 50.22 -8.92 23.71
N LYS A 74 50.93 -10.04 23.55
CA LYS A 74 50.54 -11.10 22.63
C LYS A 74 49.27 -11.80 23.10
N GLU A 75 49.14 -12.07 24.40
CA GLU A 75 47.92 -12.62 24.98
C GLU A 75 46.72 -11.69 24.81
N ASP A 76 46.90 -10.39 25.11
CA ASP A 76 45.86 -9.36 24.90
C ASP A 76 45.41 -9.28 23.43
N PHE A 77 46.36 -9.36 22.49
CA PHE A 77 46.07 -9.37 21.05
C PHE A 77 45.26 -10.61 20.65
N ASP A 78 45.64 -11.79 21.13
CA ASP A 78 44.93 -13.04 20.84
C ASP A 78 43.50 -13.02 21.40
N GLU A 79 43.28 -12.42 22.56
CA GLU A 79 41.94 -12.22 23.13
C GLU A 79 41.11 -11.24 22.29
N LEU A 80 41.66 -10.08 21.94
CA LEU A 80 40.99 -9.09 21.11
C LEU A 80 40.61 -9.67 19.75
N TYR A 81 41.49 -10.47 19.14
CA TYR A 81 41.22 -11.14 17.88
C TYR A 81 40.04 -12.12 17.97
N LYS A 82 39.94 -12.89 19.08
CA LYS A 82 38.78 -13.77 19.34
C LYS A 82 37.48 -12.96 19.51
N MET A 83 37.52 -11.85 20.25
CA MET A 83 36.36 -10.97 20.40
C MET A 83 35.91 -10.38 19.06
N TYR A 84 36.86 -9.90 18.25
CA TYR A 84 36.59 -9.36 16.93
C TYR A 84 35.93 -10.40 16.01
N THR A 85 36.48 -11.61 15.94
CA THR A 85 35.93 -12.68 15.11
C THR A 85 34.53 -13.09 15.55
N PHE A 86 34.27 -13.18 16.86
CA PHE A 86 32.94 -13.43 17.40
C PHE A 86 31.94 -12.33 17.02
N LEU A 87 32.31 -11.06 17.24
CA LEU A 87 31.45 -9.92 16.90
C LEU A 87 31.15 -9.86 15.40
N ASN A 88 32.13 -10.19 14.56
CA ASN A 88 31.93 -10.23 13.11
C ASN A 88 30.92 -11.30 12.70
N VAL A 89 30.94 -12.48 13.34
CA VAL A 89 29.92 -13.53 13.11
C VAL A 89 28.53 -13.06 13.54
N GLU A 90 28.41 -12.43 14.71
CA GLU A 90 27.13 -11.88 15.19
C GLU A 90 26.59 -10.77 14.27
N HIS A 91 27.46 -9.91 13.76
CA HIS A 91 27.09 -8.87 12.80
C HIS A 91 26.51 -9.47 11.51
N LEU A 92 27.19 -10.48 10.94
CA LEU A 92 26.71 -11.18 9.74
C LEU A 92 25.36 -11.87 9.99
N ASN A 93 25.18 -12.51 11.15
CA ASN A 93 23.92 -13.13 11.55
C ASN A 93 22.78 -12.10 11.66
N LEU A 94 23.05 -10.93 12.26
CA LEU A 94 22.07 -9.85 12.37
C LEU A 94 21.71 -9.27 11.00
N GLN A 95 22.69 -9.10 10.11
CA GLN A 95 22.46 -8.64 8.75
C GLN A 95 21.56 -9.59 7.97
N LEU A 96 21.77 -10.91 8.10
CA LEU A 96 20.89 -11.92 7.49
C LEU A 96 19.46 -11.84 8.05
N LYS A 97 19.30 -11.71 9.37
CA LYS A 97 17.98 -11.54 10.01
C LYS A 97 17.27 -10.28 9.53
N TYR A 98 17.99 -9.17 9.41
CA TYR A 98 17.46 -7.91 8.90
C TYR A 98 16.97 -8.05 7.45
N ASN A 99 17.78 -8.66 6.58
CA ASN A 99 17.39 -8.88 5.19
C ASN A 99 16.14 -9.76 5.08
N ASN A 100 16.04 -10.82 5.90
CA ASN A 100 14.84 -11.66 5.95
C ASN A 100 13.62 -10.88 6.42
N LEU A 101 13.75 -10.08 7.49
CA LEU A 101 12.65 -9.25 7.98
C LEU A 101 12.17 -8.23 6.93
N GLN A 102 13.08 -7.68 6.14
CA GLN A 102 12.74 -6.77 5.05
C GLN A 102 11.94 -7.49 3.95
N LEU A 103 12.28 -8.74 3.62
CA LEU A 103 11.52 -9.56 2.68
C LEU A 103 10.12 -9.90 3.24
N ASP A 104 10.04 -10.28 4.51
CA ASP A 104 8.77 -10.58 5.18
C ASP A 104 7.85 -9.34 5.22
N TYR A 105 8.43 -8.16 5.45
CA TYR A 105 7.69 -6.90 5.42
C TYR A 105 7.09 -6.59 4.04
N GLU A 106 7.89 -6.70 2.97
CA GLU A 106 7.38 -6.45 1.61
C GLU A 106 6.33 -7.49 1.20
N TYR A 107 6.51 -8.75 1.59
CA TYR A 107 5.52 -9.79 1.37
C TYR A 107 4.19 -9.48 2.07
N LEU A 108 4.23 -9.10 3.35
CA LEU A 108 3.04 -8.74 4.12
C LEU A 108 2.35 -7.49 3.54
N LYS A 109 3.13 -6.47 3.15
CA LYS A 109 2.62 -5.24 2.55
C LYS A 109 1.87 -5.50 1.24
N ASP A 110 2.42 -6.32 0.36
CA ASP A 110 1.74 -6.74 -0.88
C ASP A 110 0.47 -7.57 -0.59
N GLY A 111 0.54 -8.49 0.37
CA GLY A 111 -0.62 -9.26 0.82
C GLY A 111 -1.76 -8.40 1.37
N CYS A 112 -1.43 -7.40 2.19
CA CYS A 112 -2.39 -6.43 2.71
C CYS A 112 -3.04 -5.62 1.57
N ALA A 113 -2.25 -5.10 0.62
CA ALA A 113 -2.76 -4.34 -0.51
C ALA A 113 -3.76 -5.15 -1.35
N LYS A 114 -3.42 -6.40 -1.70
CA LYS A 114 -4.30 -7.32 -2.44
C LYS A 114 -5.60 -7.62 -1.70
N THR A 115 -5.50 -7.85 -0.40
CA THR A 115 -6.66 -8.12 0.46
C THR A 115 -7.57 -6.90 0.51
N SER A 116 -7.02 -5.71 0.74
CA SER A 116 -7.76 -4.46 0.73
C SER A 116 -8.48 -4.23 -0.61
N SER A 117 -7.80 -4.39 -1.74
CA SER A 117 -8.43 -4.25 -3.06
C SER A 117 -9.57 -5.24 -3.29
N SER A 118 -9.38 -6.51 -2.88
CA SER A 118 -10.42 -7.54 -3.01
C SER A 118 -11.63 -7.23 -2.15
N PHE A 119 -11.41 -6.72 -0.94
CA PHE A 119 -12.48 -6.33 -0.03
C PHE A 119 -13.24 -5.10 -0.53
N LEU A 120 -12.55 -4.06 -1.02
CA LEU A 120 -13.21 -2.93 -1.70
C LEU A 120 -14.05 -3.38 -2.89
N SER A 121 -13.56 -4.33 -3.68
CA SER A 121 -14.32 -4.90 -4.79
C SER A 121 -15.61 -5.58 -4.31
N LEU A 122 -15.58 -6.29 -3.19
CA LEU A 122 -16.77 -6.90 -2.58
C LEU A 122 -17.76 -5.83 -2.12
N LEU A 123 -17.29 -4.79 -1.43
CA LEU A 123 -18.15 -3.70 -0.98
C LEU A 123 -18.83 -2.97 -2.14
N ASN A 124 -18.10 -2.71 -3.23
CA ASN A 124 -18.67 -2.15 -4.47
C ASN A 124 -19.75 -3.07 -5.08
N VAL A 125 -19.57 -4.39 -5.01
CA VAL A 125 -20.60 -5.34 -5.45
C VAL A 125 -21.84 -5.21 -4.58
N LEU A 126 -21.70 -5.18 -3.25
CA LEU A 126 -22.83 -5.02 -2.33
C LEU A 126 -23.60 -3.72 -2.57
N GLU A 127 -22.91 -2.60 -2.80
CA GLU A 127 -23.57 -1.35 -3.17
C GLU A 127 -24.31 -1.46 -4.52
N SER A 128 -23.70 -2.10 -5.52
CA SER A 128 -24.37 -2.34 -6.82
C SER A 128 -25.57 -3.29 -6.73
N LEU A 129 -25.74 -4.02 -5.62
CA LEU A 129 -26.92 -4.83 -5.36
C LEU A 129 -28.04 -4.01 -4.70
N ALA A 130 -27.71 -2.95 -3.97
CA ALA A 130 -28.66 -2.24 -3.11
C ALA A 130 -29.02 -0.83 -3.57
N TYR A 131 -28.12 -0.11 -4.24
CA TYR A 131 -28.30 1.32 -4.47
C TYR A 131 -28.51 1.67 -5.94
N ILE A 132 -29.41 2.64 -6.15
CA ILE A 132 -29.60 3.34 -7.41
C ILE A 132 -28.86 4.68 -7.28
N PRO A 133 -27.99 5.05 -8.23
CA PRO A 133 -27.82 4.45 -9.57
C PRO A 133 -26.75 3.34 -9.69
N GLU A 134 -26.08 2.94 -8.62
CA GLU A 134 -24.93 2.03 -8.63
C GLU A 134 -25.24 0.67 -9.30
N ALA A 135 -26.48 0.20 -9.19
CA ALA A 135 -26.94 -1.03 -9.81
C ALA A 135 -27.06 -0.99 -11.35
N PHE A 136 -27.18 0.19 -11.98
CA PHE A 136 -27.50 0.31 -13.41
C PHE A 136 -26.51 -0.43 -14.31
N LYS A 137 -25.22 -0.39 -14.00
CA LYS A 137 -24.21 -1.12 -14.78
C LYS A 137 -24.47 -2.62 -14.83
N ARG A 138 -24.96 -3.19 -13.74
CA ARG A 138 -25.28 -4.61 -13.62
C ARG A 138 -26.63 -4.94 -14.27
N VAL A 139 -27.65 -4.14 -14.01
CA VAL A 139 -29.04 -4.48 -14.36
C VAL A 139 -29.49 -3.97 -15.73
N LEU A 140 -28.74 -3.04 -16.34
CA LEU A 140 -29.10 -2.38 -17.61
C LEU A 140 -27.95 -2.40 -18.63
N SER A 141 -27.06 -3.39 -18.54
CA SER A 141 -26.11 -3.71 -19.62
C SER A 141 -26.81 -4.43 -20.79
N TRP A 142 -26.11 -4.60 -21.91
CA TRP A 142 -26.72 -5.17 -23.10
C TRP A 142 -27.15 -6.61 -22.87
N SER A 143 -26.35 -7.38 -22.12
CA SER A 143 -26.71 -8.75 -21.75
C SER A 143 -27.99 -8.80 -20.90
N ALA A 144 -28.17 -7.88 -19.96
CA ALA A 144 -29.39 -7.80 -19.15
C ALA A 144 -30.61 -7.40 -19.98
N VAL A 145 -30.46 -6.46 -20.91
CA VAL A 145 -31.53 -6.03 -21.83
C VAL A 145 -31.87 -7.13 -22.84
N GLU A 146 -30.89 -7.85 -23.38
CA GLU A 146 -31.10 -8.94 -24.33
C GLU A 146 -31.82 -10.13 -23.67
N ALA A 147 -31.53 -10.39 -22.40
CA ALA A 147 -32.14 -11.48 -21.64
C ALA A 147 -33.67 -11.35 -21.49
N VAL A 148 -34.23 -10.14 -21.57
CA VAL A 148 -35.71 -9.95 -21.53
C VAL A 148 -36.41 -10.10 -22.88
N GLY A 149 -35.69 -10.35 -23.97
CA GLY A 149 -36.24 -10.36 -25.32
C GLY A 149 -37.42 -11.31 -25.52
N LYS A 150 -37.40 -12.50 -24.87
CA LYS A 150 -38.53 -13.44 -24.95
C LYS A 150 -39.82 -12.85 -24.34
N TYR A 151 -39.72 -12.12 -23.23
CA TYR A 151 -40.88 -11.51 -22.57
C TYR A 151 -41.42 -10.32 -23.37
N VAL A 152 -40.54 -9.59 -24.07
CA VAL A 152 -40.96 -8.54 -25.02
C VAL A 152 -41.76 -9.13 -26.17
N ASN A 153 -41.34 -10.28 -26.70
CA ASN A 153 -42.10 -10.97 -27.74
C ASN A 153 -43.44 -11.51 -27.20
N GLU A 154 -43.45 -12.09 -25.99
CA GLU A 154 -44.65 -12.58 -25.31
C GLU A 154 -45.68 -11.48 -25.02
N SER A 155 -45.25 -10.22 -24.80
CA SER A 155 -46.18 -9.10 -24.63
C SER A 155 -46.90 -8.71 -25.93
N GLY A 156 -46.56 -9.30 -27.08
CA GLY A 156 -47.27 -9.12 -28.34
C GLY A 156 -47.02 -7.77 -29.02
N VAL A 157 -45.83 -7.19 -28.80
CA VAL A 157 -45.38 -5.95 -29.48
C VAL A 157 -45.37 -6.12 -31.00
N SER A 158 -45.40 -5.01 -31.73
CA SER A 158 -45.24 -5.01 -33.19
C SER A 158 -44.25 -3.92 -33.65
N PRO A 159 -43.46 -4.19 -34.70
CA PRO A 159 -42.47 -3.23 -35.21
C PRO A 159 -43.04 -1.87 -35.62
N GLY A 160 -44.26 -1.85 -36.17
CA GLY A 160 -44.89 -0.66 -36.74
C GLY A 160 -45.75 0.18 -35.79
N ASP A 161 -45.99 -0.28 -34.56
CA ASP A 161 -46.86 0.40 -33.59
C ASP A 161 -46.09 0.67 -32.29
N LEU A 162 -45.35 1.79 -32.28
CA LEU A 162 -44.56 2.22 -31.12
C LEU A 162 -45.45 2.36 -29.89
N TRP A 163 -46.50 3.18 -29.98
CA TRP A 163 -47.38 3.48 -28.85
C TRP A 163 -48.06 2.21 -28.33
N GLY A 164 -48.77 1.45 -29.17
CA GLY A 164 -49.43 0.24 -28.72
C GLY A 164 -48.46 -0.81 -28.16
N SER A 165 -47.23 -0.88 -28.67
CA SER A 165 -46.20 -1.78 -28.13
C SER A 165 -45.71 -1.37 -26.74
N LEU A 166 -45.50 -0.07 -26.50
CA LEU A 166 -45.13 0.42 -25.17
C LEU A 166 -46.24 0.17 -24.15
N GLN A 167 -47.51 0.37 -24.54
CA GLN A 167 -48.65 0.04 -23.68
C GLN A 167 -48.72 -1.45 -23.38
N LYS A 168 -48.51 -2.32 -24.38
CA LYS A 168 -48.46 -3.78 -24.18
C LYS A 168 -47.36 -4.22 -23.23
N ILE A 169 -46.19 -3.58 -23.27
CA ILE A 169 -45.11 -3.84 -22.31
C ILE A 169 -45.57 -3.47 -20.89
N TYR A 170 -46.15 -2.28 -20.72
CA TYR A 170 -46.71 -1.85 -19.42
C TYR A 170 -47.79 -2.83 -18.91
N ASP A 171 -48.75 -3.18 -19.75
CA ASP A 171 -49.85 -4.09 -19.41
C ASP A 171 -49.32 -5.50 -19.07
N TYR A 172 -48.31 -5.98 -19.80
CA TYR A 172 -47.65 -7.26 -19.53
C TYR A 172 -47.02 -7.27 -18.12
N ILE A 173 -46.25 -6.24 -17.78
CA ILE A 173 -45.60 -6.14 -16.45
C ILE A 173 -46.68 -6.08 -15.37
N ARG A 174 -47.71 -5.22 -15.53
CA ARG A 174 -48.83 -5.11 -14.58
C ARG A 174 -49.59 -6.41 -14.36
N ALA A 175 -49.71 -7.24 -15.40
CA ALA A 175 -50.42 -8.51 -15.32
C ALA A 175 -49.57 -9.65 -14.75
N LYS A 176 -48.24 -9.59 -14.90
CA LYS A 176 -47.33 -10.71 -14.60
C LYS A 176 -46.45 -10.51 -13.38
N VAL A 177 -46.17 -9.26 -13.01
CA VAL A 177 -45.26 -8.93 -11.90
C VAL A 177 -46.06 -8.40 -10.71
N ARG A 178 -45.93 -9.09 -9.58
CA ARG A 178 -46.53 -8.71 -8.30
C ARG A 178 -45.56 -7.87 -7.49
N TYR A 179 -46.05 -6.76 -6.96
CA TYR A 179 -45.27 -5.93 -6.04
C TYR A 179 -44.87 -6.75 -4.80
N THR A 180 -43.57 -6.91 -4.57
CA THR A 180 -43.02 -7.70 -3.46
C THR A 180 -41.81 -6.98 -2.90
N TYR A 181 -41.82 -6.70 -1.59
CA TYR A 181 -40.69 -6.06 -0.92
C TYR A 181 -39.44 -6.94 -0.93
N ASP A 182 -38.30 -6.29 -1.04
CA ASP A 182 -37.00 -6.95 -1.08
C ASP A 182 -36.62 -7.69 0.19
N VAL A 183 -35.62 -8.56 0.01
CA VAL A 183 -34.84 -9.18 1.08
C VAL A 183 -33.84 -8.18 1.63
N GLU A 184 -33.42 -8.39 2.88
CA GLU A 184 -32.33 -7.62 3.46
C GLU A 184 -30.98 -8.13 2.95
N ILE A 185 -30.12 -7.20 2.52
CA ILE A 185 -28.73 -7.49 2.15
C ILE A 185 -27.76 -6.63 2.98
N PRO A 186 -26.57 -7.14 3.31
CA PRO A 186 -25.57 -6.35 4.01
C PRO A 186 -24.96 -5.32 3.05
N VAL A 187 -24.91 -4.06 3.47
CA VAL A 187 -24.28 -2.96 2.71
C VAL A 187 -23.30 -2.19 3.61
N PRO A 188 -22.24 -1.58 3.04
CA PRO A 188 -21.30 -0.76 3.80
C PRO A 188 -22.01 0.35 4.59
N SER A 189 -21.59 0.57 5.83
CA SER A 189 -22.07 1.68 6.67
C SER A 189 -20.88 2.42 7.32
N PRO A 190 -20.68 3.72 7.04
CA PRO A 190 -21.37 4.51 6.01
C PRO A 190 -21.09 3.97 4.59
N PRO A 191 -21.87 4.40 3.57
CA PRO A 191 -21.58 4.09 2.17
C PRO A 191 -20.14 4.47 1.79
N LEU A 192 -19.59 3.77 0.81
CA LEU A 192 -18.24 4.02 0.33
C LEU A 192 -18.11 5.46 -0.18
N LEU A 193 -17.01 6.11 0.23
CA LEU A 193 -16.66 7.39 -0.37
C LEU A 193 -16.26 7.16 -1.84
N PRO A 194 -16.56 8.10 -2.77
CA PRO A 194 -16.21 7.97 -4.18
C PRO A 194 -14.72 7.73 -4.45
N ASN A 195 -13.86 8.08 -3.49
CA ASN A 195 -12.40 7.93 -3.54
C ASN A 195 -11.88 6.99 -2.44
N ALA A 196 -12.68 6.04 -1.96
CA ALA A 196 -12.24 5.05 -0.98
C ALA A 196 -11.00 4.31 -1.51
N ASP A 197 -9.88 4.46 -0.82
CA ASP A 197 -8.62 3.80 -1.15
C ASP A 197 -8.40 2.55 -0.30
N SER A 198 -7.36 1.79 -0.66
CA SER A 198 -6.99 0.55 0.03
C SER A 198 -6.55 0.74 1.49
N GLU A 199 -6.28 1.97 1.92
CA GLU A 199 -5.91 2.29 3.31
C GLU A 199 -7.13 2.43 4.23
N LEU A 200 -8.31 2.77 3.68
CA LEU A 200 -9.57 2.94 4.40
C LEU A 200 -9.98 1.71 5.25
N LEU A 201 -9.48 0.52 4.91
CA LEU A 201 -9.90 -0.75 5.51
C LEU A 201 -9.17 -1.15 6.79
N LEU A 202 -8.11 -0.44 7.15
CA LEU A 202 -7.39 -0.65 8.42
C LEU A 202 -8.05 0.06 9.61
N GLY A 203 -9.03 0.94 9.35
CA GLY A 203 -9.73 1.75 10.35
C GLY A 203 -11.02 1.14 10.93
N GLY A 204 -11.39 -0.06 10.50
CA GLY A 204 -12.66 -0.70 10.85
C GLY A 204 -13.78 -0.27 9.90
N TRP A 205 -14.44 -1.25 9.30
CA TRP A 205 -15.64 -1.06 8.49
C TRP A 205 -16.84 -1.65 9.24
N SER A 206 -18.02 -1.11 8.98
CA SER A 206 -19.27 -1.67 9.49
C SER A 206 -20.24 -1.90 8.34
N TYR A 207 -21.26 -2.72 8.58
CA TYR A 207 -22.35 -2.93 7.64
C TYR A 207 -23.68 -2.71 8.34
N THR A 208 -24.69 -2.34 7.55
CA THR A 208 -26.09 -2.40 7.97
C THR A 208 -26.83 -3.38 7.08
N MET A 209 -27.86 -4.03 7.63
CA MET A 209 -28.84 -4.71 6.79
C MET A 209 -29.70 -3.64 6.14
N TYR A 210 -29.79 -3.69 4.82
CA TYR A 210 -30.60 -2.76 4.04
C TYR A 210 -31.59 -3.56 3.19
N ARG A 211 -32.87 -3.22 3.30
CA ARG A 211 -33.96 -3.90 2.60
C ARG A 211 -34.18 -3.26 1.22
N ASN A 212 -33.18 -3.43 0.36
CA ASN A 212 -33.24 -3.03 -1.05
C ASN A 212 -32.30 -3.96 -1.82
N TYR A 213 -32.84 -4.73 -2.76
CA TYR A 213 -32.12 -5.65 -3.61
C TYR A 213 -32.59 -5.46 -5.05
N VAL A 214 -31.83 -4.66 -5.79
CA VAL A 214 -32.14 -4.32 -7.17
C VAL A 214 -31.99 -5.56 -8.05
N GLN A 215 -33.09 -6.15 -8.51
CA GLN A 215 -33.09 -7.36 -9.30
C GLN A 215 -32.69 -7.07 -10.75
N THR A 216 -32.15 -8.09 -11.42
CA THR A 216 -31.98 -8.02 -12.88
C THR A 216 -33.35 -8.10 -13.55
N PRO A 217 -33.57 -7.43 -14.69
CA PRO A 217 -34.87 -7.42 -15.36
C PRO A 217 -35.34 -8.83 -15.77
N GLU A 218 -34.43 -9.73 -16.17
CA GLU A 218 -34.80 -11.12 -16.47
C GLU A 218 -35.36 -11.84 -15.24
N PHE A 219 -34.76 -11.64 -14.06
CA PHE A 219 -35.21 -12.26 -12.82
C PHE A 219 -36.63 -11.78 -12.46
N THR A 220 -36.86 -10.46 -12.48
CA THR A 220 -38.18 -9.85 -12.21
C THR A 220 -39.24 -10.42 -13.16
N ALA A 221 -38.94 -10.53 -14.45
CA ALA A 221 -39.86 -11.08 -15.44
C ALA A 221 -40.08 -12.60 -15.29
N LYS A 222 -39.03 -13.35 -14.94
CA LYS A 222 -39.09 -14.82 -14.79
C LYS A 222 -39.93 -15.24 -13.59
N TYR A 223 -39.73 -14.58 -12.46
CA TYR A 223 -40.38 -14.94 -11.20
C TYR A 223 -41.65 -14.15 -10.93
N GLY A 224 -41.92 -13.10 -11.72
CA GLY A 224 -43.16 -12.34 -11.63
C GLY A 224 -43.30 -11.60 -10.30
N GLN A 225 -42.19 -11.13 -9.75
CA GLN A 225 -42.16 -10.39 -8.50
C GLN A 225 -41.04 -9.34 -8.50
N GLY A 226 -41.26 -8.24 -7.79
CA GLY A 226 -40.30 -7.17 -7.60
C GLY A 226 -40.99 -5.88 -7.18
N ASP A 227 -40.28 -4.97 -6.50
CA ASP A 227 -40.86 -3.72 -6.03
C ASP A 227 -40.82 -2.60 -7.10
N CYS A 228 -40.67 -1.33 -6.70
CA CYS A 228 -40.68 -0.22 -7.62
C CYS A 228 -39.43 -0.12 -8.49
N ASP A 229 -38.24 -0.42 -7.97
CA ASP A 229 -37.01 -0.34 -8.76
C ASP A 229 -36.95 -1.47 -9.80
N ASP A 230 -37.25 -2.70 -9.40
CA ASP A 230 -37.33 -3.89 -10.22
C ASP A 230 -38.27 -3.72 -11.41
N GLN A 231 -39.49 -3.23 -11.15
CA GLN A 231 -40.50 -3.06 -12.20
C GLN A 231 -40.13 -1.93 -13.16
N ALA A 232 -39.51 -0.84 -12.68
CA ALA A 232 -39.04 0.24 -13.53
C ALA A 232 -37.84 -0.19 -14.39
N ILE A 233 -36.90 -0.95 -13.81
CA ILE A 233 -35.75 -1.54 -14.52
C ILE A 233 -36.22 -2.52 -15.59
N LEU A 234 -37.19 -3.39 -15.27
CA LEU A 234 -37.80 -4.29 -16.23
C LEU A 234 -38.48 -3.52 -17.37
N ALA A 235 -39.30 -2.50 -17.05
CA ALA A 235 -39.94 -1.67 -18.06
C ALA A 235 -38.91 -0.99 -18.97
N TYR A 236 -37.86 -0.38 -18.39
CA TYR A 236 -36.79 0.27 -19.14
C TYR A 236 -36.08 -0.73 -20.07
N ALA A 237 -35.70 -1.90 -19.56
CA ALA A 237 -35.03 -2.94 -20.33
C ALA A 237 -35.90 -3.48 -21.47
N MET A 238 -37.18 -3.77 -21.21
CA MET A 238 -38.11 -4.23 -22.24
C MET A 238 -38.33 -3.19 -23.33
N ILE A 239 -38.47 -1.91 -22.97
CA ILE A 239 -38.63 -0.81 -23.91
C ILE A 239 -37.37 -0.62 -24.75
N LYS A 240 -36.17 -0.64 -24.14
CA LYS A 240 -34.90 -0.55 -24.87
C LYS A 240 -34.71 -1.72 -25.82
N TYR A 241 -35.00 -2.95 -25.38
CA TYR A 241 -34.96 -4.12 -26.26
C TYR A 241 -35.91 -3.94 -27.45
N TYR A 242 -37.17 -3.55 -27.19
CA TYR A 242 -38.16 -3.29 -28.25
C TYR A 242 -37.65 -2.25 -29.25
N MET A 243 -37.22 -1.08 -28.77
CA MET A 243 -36.70 0.00 -29.60
C MET A 243 -35.54 -0.45 -30.50
N ILE A 244 -34.59 -1.20 -29.94
CA ILE A 244 -33.36 -1.60 -30.63
C ILE A 244 -33.58 -2.81 -31.56
N LYS A 245 -34.30 -3.84 -31.12
CA LYS A 245 -34.39 -5.14 -31.81
C LYS A 245 -35.67 -5.36 -32.60
N VAL A 246 -36.77 -4.70 -32.22
CA VAL A 246 -38.09 -4.92 -32.83
C VAL A 246 -38.51 -3.73 -33.68
N HIS A 247 -38.48 -2.52 -33.11
CA HIS A 247 -38.85 -1.29 -33.80
C HIS A 247 -37.76 -0.79 -34.76
N GLY A 248 -36.49 -1.03 -34.44
CA GLY A 248 -35.34 -0.64 -35.26
C GLY A 248 -34.96 0.84 -35.13
N ARG A 249 -35.50 1.56 -34.13
CA ARG A 249 -35.10 2.92 -33.80
C ARG A 249 -35.09 3.10 -32.29
N GLU A 250 -33.95 3.56 -31.80
CA GLU A 250 -33.75 3.92 -30.39
C GLU A 250 -34.14 5.37 -30.14
N TYR A 251 -34.89 5.58 -29.05
CA TYR A 251 -35.27 6.91 -28.55
C TYR A 251 -34.65 7.16 -27.18
N ALA A 252 -34.61 8.43 -26.78
CA ALA A 252 -34.28 8.80 -25.42
C ALA A 252 -35.27 8.18 -24.44
N LEU A 253 -34.75 7.66 -23.34
CA LEU A 253 -35.52 7.02 -22.29
C LEU A 253 -34.77 7.27 -20.98
N TYR A 254 -35.49 7.64 -19.94
CA TYR A 254 -34.89 7.94 -18.64
C TYR A 254 -35.48 7.07 -17.55
N ILE A 255 -34.62 6.67 -16.61
CA ILE A 255 -35.07 6.20 -15.30
C ILE A 255 -35.23 7.43 -14.42
N ALA A 256 -36.45 7.62 -13.92
CA ALA A 256 -36.79 8.71 -13.03
C ALA A 256 -36.81 8.19 -11.59
N VAL A 257 -35.88 8.68 -10.76
CA VAL A 257 -35.92 8.49 -9.31
C VAL A 257 -36.73 9.63 -8.72
N VAL A 258 -37.91 9.29 -8.23
CA VAL A 258 -38.90 10.20 -7.67
C VAL A 258 -38.73 10.22 -6.16
N HIS A 259 -38.34 11.37 -5.62
CA HIS A 259 -38.11 11.56 -4.19
C HIS A 259 -39.37 12.15 -3.52
N PHE A 260 -39.85 11.47 -2.49
CA PHE A 260 -40.91 11.94 -1.58
C PHE A 260 -40.30 12.34 -0.23
N ASP A 261 -41.14 12.71 0.74
CA ASP A 261 -40.70 13.13 2.09
C ASP A 261 -39.85 12.06 2.81
N ASN A 262 -40.29 10.78 2.77
CA ASN A 262 -39.68 9.69 3.54
C ASN A 262 -39.44 8.42 2.70
N SER A 263 -39.55 8.51 1.38
CA SER A 263 -39.39 7.36 0.48
C SER A 263 -39.02 7.82 -0.93
N SER A 264 -38.58 6.87 -1.76
CA SER A 264 -38.35 7.07 -3.18
C SER A 264 -39.16 6.05 -4.00
N HIS A 265 -39.38 6.36 -5.28
CA HIS A 265 -40.01 5.47 -6.23
C HIS A 265 -39.34 5.61 -7.60
N LEU A 266 -39.29 4.54 -8.37
CA LEU A 266 -38.72 4.55 -9.71
C LEU A 266 -39.81 4.42 -10.78
N ALA A 267 -39.65 5.17 -11.87
CA ALA A 267 -40.51 5.12 -13.04
C ALA A 267 -39.70 5.32 -14.32
N VAL A 268 -40.30 5.03 -15.47
CA VAL A 268 -39.68 5.24 -16.79
C VAL A 268 -40.30 6.46 -17.46
N PHE A 269 -39.45 7.42 -17.84
CA PHE A 269 -39.87 8.66 -18.52
C PHE A 269 -39.41 8.63 -19.98
N LEU A 270 -40.36 8.74 -20.89
CA LEU A 270 -40.13 8.83 -22.33
C LEU A 270 -40.39 10.28 -22.77
N PRO A 271 -39.35 11.09 -23.00
CA PRO A 271 -39.53 12.39 -23.62
C PRO A 271 -40.01 12.23 -25.07
N VAL A 272 -40.90 13.14 -25.48
CA VAL A 272 -41.47 13.17 -26.83
C VAL A 272 -41.24 14.55 -27.43
N LYS A 273 -40.88 14.58 -28.71
CA LYS A 273 -40.57 15.80 -29.46
C LYS A 273 -41.66 16.85 -29.27
N GLY A 274 -41.25 18.10 -29.01
CA GLY A 274 -42.17 19.20 -28.75
C GLY A 274 -42.41 19.45 -27.26
N GLY A 275 -41.52 18.93 -26.40
CA GLY A 275 -41.60 19.13 -24.95
C GLY A 275 -42.71 18.32 -24.27
N GLU A 276 -43.11 17.21 -24.88
CA GLU A 276 -44.09 16.30 -24.31
C GLU A 276 -43.41 15.16 -23.55
N LEU A 277 -44.18 14.50 -22.69
CA LEU A 277 -43.74 13.41 -21.82
C LEU A 277 -44.79 12.30 -21.82
N THR A 278 -44.30 11.07 -21.82
CA THR A 278 -45.03 9.86 -21.44
C THR A 278 -44.33 9.23 -20.24
N ILE A 279 -45.08 8.97 -19.18
CA ILE A 279 -44.62 8.26 -17.98
C ILE A 279 -45.16 6.83 -18.03
N ILE A 280 -44.28 5.88 -17.79
CA ILE A 280 -44.57 4.44 -17.76
C ILE A 280 -44.12 3.94 -16.39
N ASP A 281 -45.08 3.64 -15.52
CA ASP A 281 -44.83 3.29 -14.12
C ASP A 281 -45.70 2.08 -13.70
N PRO A 282 -45.24 0.86 -13.99
CA PRO A 282 -45.99 -0.35 -13.63
C PRO A 282 -46.20 -0.50 -12.13
N ALA A 283 -45.21 -0.18 -11.29
CA ALA A 283 -45.31 -0.33 -9.85
C ALA A 283 -46.31 0.67 -9.23
N GLY A 284 -46.28 1.93 -9.68
CA GLY A 284 -47.25 2.96 -9.27
C GLY A 284 -48.60 2.83 -9.95
N SER A 285 -48.80 1.87 -10.86
CA SER A 285 -50.04 1.69 -11.64
C SER A 285 -50.38 2.93 -12.49
N TYR A 286 -49.38 3.63 -13.00
CA TYR A 286 -49.55 4.87 -13.76
C TYR A 286 -49.01 4.72 -15.18
N LEU A 287 -49.84 5.13 -16.14
CA LEU A 287 -49.47 5.25 -17.55
C LEU A 287 -50.07 6.55 -18.09
N THR A 288 -49.27 7.33 -18.82
CA THR A 288 -49.81 8.49 -19.54
C THR A 288 -50.75 8.02 -20.64
N VAL A 289 -52.05 8.28 -20.46
CA VAL A 289 -53.10 7.85 -21.39
C VAL A 289 -54.03 8.99 -21.81
N ASP A 290 -54.63 8.81 -22.99
CA ASP A 290 -55.72 9.64 -23.49
C ASP A 290 -57.04 9.33 -22.75
N ALA A 291 -58.10 10.05 -23.10
CA ALA A 291 -59.43 9.86 -22.50
C ALA A 291 -60.04 8.47 -22.75
N ARG A 292 -59.48 7.68 -23.67
CA ARG A 292 -59.91 6.31 -23.99
C ARG A 292 -59.01 5.24 -23.37
N GLY A 293 -58.04 5.64 -22.52
CA GLY A 293 -57.10 4.72 -21.89
C GLY A 293 -56.01 4.20 -22.83
N ARG A 294 -55.78 4.86 -23.97
CA ARG A 294 -54.69 4.52 -24.89
C ARG A 294 -53.48 5.38 -24.55
N ILE A 295 -52.29 4.79 -24.54
CA ILE A 295 -51.05 5.50 -24.24
C ILE A 295 -50.90 6.72 -25.16
N CYS A 296 -50.46 7.83 -24.58
CA CYS A 296 -50.21 9.05 -25.31
C CYS A 296 -49.06 9.84 -24.68
N SER A 297 -48.76 10.99 -25.24
CA SER A 297 -47.89 12.01 -24.66
C SER A 297 -48.70 13.26 -24.31
N ARG A 298 -48.17 14.08 -23.39
CA ARG A 298 -48.74 15.37 -22.99
C ARG A 298 -47.61 16.36 -22.69
N PRO A 299 -47.84 17.69 -22.73
CA PRO A 299 -46.82 18.65 -22.32
C PRO A 299 -46.22 18.31 -20.95
N ALA A 300 -44.89 18.29 -20.85
CA ALA A 300 -44.19 17.72 -19.69
C ALA A 300 -44.65 18.31 -18.35
N GLY A 301 -44.86 19.63 -18.27
CA GLY A 301 -45.36 20.27 -17.05
C GLY A 301 -46.77 19.82 -16.64
N VAL A 302 -47.65 19.57 -17.61
CA VAL A 302 -49.00 19.04 -17.35
C VAL A 302 -48.90 17.61 -16.87
N GLU A 303 -48.07 16.79 -17.51
CA GLU A 303 -47.97 15.37 -17.18
C GLU A 303 -47.30 15.12 -15.83
N LEU A 304 -46.26 15.89 -15.51
CA LEU A 304 -45.63 15.84 -14.19
C LEU A 304 -46.62 16.27 -13.09
N GLN A 305 -47.48 17.25 -13.36
CA GLN A 305 -48.54 17.63 -12.41
C GLN A 305 -49.60 16.53 -12.25
N ASN A 306 -49.99 15.86 -13.34
CA ASN A 306 -50.89 14.70 -13.28
C ASN A 306 -50.28 13.58 -12.42
N TYR A 307 -49.00 13.31 -12.61
CA TYR A 307 -48.26 12.30 -11.86
C TYR A 307 -48.12 12.68 -10.37
N ARG A 308 -47.83 13.95 -10.05
CA ARG A 308 -47.87 14.48 -8.68
C ARG A 308 -49.24 14.24 -8.04
N ASN A 309 -50.32 14.53 -8.77
CA ASN A 309 -51.70 14.34 -8.32
C ASN A 309 -52.09 12.87 -8.15
N TRP A 310 -51.47 11.96 -8.92
CA TRP A 310 -51.66 10.52 -8.76
C TRP A 310 -51.11 10.05 -7.42
N TRP A 311 -49.85 10.41 -7.12
CA TRP A 311 -49.17 10.02 -5.89
C TRP A 311 -49.73 10.70 -4.63
N SER A 312 -50.27 11.92 -4.75
CA SER A 312 -50.89 12.62 -3.63
C SER A 312 -52.14 11.91 -3.09
N ARG A 313 -52.81 11.06 -3.88
CA ARG A 313 -53.92 10.20 -3.42
C ARG A 313 -53.46 9.19 -2.38
N GLY A 314 -52.21 8.75 -2.47
CA GLY A 314 -51.54 7.90 -1.48
C GLY A 314 -50.90 8.68 -0.33
N LYS A 315 -51.15 9.99 -0.23
CA LYS A 315 -50.51 10.92 0.71
C LYS A 315 -49.00 11.09 0.52
N TYR A 316 -48.47 10.77 -0.66
CA TYR A 316 -47.08 11.05 -1.02
C TYR A 316 -46.94 12.46 -1.61
N GLN A 317 -45.95 13.22 -1.14
CA GLN A 317 -45.63 14.54 -1.69
C GLN A 317 -44.34 14.48 -2.50
N LEU A 318 -44.46 14.65 -3.82
CA LEU A 318 -43.31 14.66 -4.72
C LEU A 318 -42.47 15.93 -4.49
N LYS A 319 -41.18 15.76 -4.14
CA LYS A 319 -40.24 16.86 -3.88
C LYS A 319 -39.26 17.09 -4.99
N ARG A 320 -38.60 16.03 -5.46
CA ARG A 320 -37.52 16.08 -6.45
C ARG A 320 -37.61 14.89 -7.39
N ILE A 321 -37.17 15.06 -8.62
CA ILE A 321 -36.93 13.96 -9.55
C ILE A 321 -35.49 14.03 -10.03
N ASP A 322 -34.80 12.90 -10.02
CA ASP A 322 -33.51 12.72 -10.68
C ASP A 322 -33.74 11.87 -11.93
N LEU A 323 -33.31 12.35 -13.10
CA LEU A 323 -33.38 11.63 -14.36
C LEU A 323 -32.02 11.06 -14.71
N TYR A 324 -32.00 9.77 -15.00
CA TYR A 324 -30.80 9.05 -15.44
C TYR A 324 -30.97 8.54 -16.87
N SER A 325 -30.01 8.87 -17.71
CA SER A 325 -29.81 8.22 -19.01
C SER A 325 -28.86 7.05 -18.83
N VAL A 326 -29.22 5.88 -19.34
CA VAL A 326 -28.37 4.67 -19.26
C VAL A 326 -28.04 4.20 -20.67
N ASP A 327 -26.75 4.17 -20.99
CA ASP A 327 -26.23 3.51 -22.19
C ASP A 327 -26.28 2.00 -21.97
N VAL A 328 -27.28 1.36 -22.56
CA VAL A 328 -27.47 -0.08 -22.41
C VAL A 328 -26.41 -0.92 -23.11
N ARG A 329 -25.49 -0.34 -23.90
CA ARG A 329 -24.36 -1.12 -24.46
C ARG A 329 -23.33 -1.45 -23.39
N THR A 330 -23.09 -0.52 -22.47
CA THR A 330 -22.01 -0.59 -21.48
C THR A 330 -22.54 -0.67 -20.04
N GLY A 331 -23.80 -0.28 -19.83
CA GLY A 331 -24.39 -0.07 -18.50
C GLY A 331 -23.93 1.24 -17.84
N SER A 332 -23.13 2.07 -18.52
CA SER A 332 -22.77 3.39 -18.00
C SER A 332 -23.98 4.31 -17.95
N TYR A 333 -24.04 5.19 -16.97
CA TYR A 333 -25.15 6.10 -16.77
C TYR A 333 -24.69 7.52 -16.51
N GLU A 334 -25.58 8.47 -16.78
CA GLU A 334 -25.41 9.88 -16.50
C GLU A 334 -26.69 10.42 -15.85
N LYS A 335 -26.55 11.21 -14.78
CA LYS A 335 -27.65 12.00 -14.24
C LYS A 335 -27.85 13.24 -15.11
N VAL A 336 -28.81 13.18 -16.03
CA VAL A 336 -29.03 14.23 -17.04
C VAL A 336 -29.82 15.43 -16.51
N ALA A 337 -30.60 15.23 -15.46
CA ALA A 337 -31.31 16.30 -14.77
C ALA A 337 -31.63 15.92 -13.33
N SER A 338 -31.70 16.91 -12.44
CA SER A 338 -32.15 16.74 -11.05
C SER A 338 -32.76 18.03 -10.57
N GLY A 339 -33.98 17.98 -10.03
CA GLY A 339 -34.65 19.18 -9.55
C GLY A 339 -36.11 18.99 -9.20
N THR A 340 -36.77 20.11 -8.95
CA THR A 340 -38.22 20.25 -8.82
C THR A 340 -38.94 19.84 -10.11
N LEU A 341 -40.26 19.67 -10.04
CA LEU A 341 -41.04 19.27 -11.23
C LEU A 341 -40.98 20.34 -12.31
N GLU A 342 -40.90 21.62 -11.91
CA GLU A 342 -40.83 22.76 -12.81
C GLU A 342 -39.47 22.80 -13.54
N GLU A 343 -38.37 22.51 -12.84
CA GLU A 343 -37.03 22.38 -13.44
C GLU A 343 -36.95 21.19 -14.40
N ILE A 344 -37.53 20.05 -14.01
CA ILE A 344 -37.57 18.84 -14.83
C ILE A 344 -38.48 19.04 -16.06
N ALA A 345 -39.62 19.73 -15.91
CA ALA A 345 -40.46 20.13 -17.03
C ALA A 345 -39.70 21.02 -18.02
N ALA A 346 -38.92 21.99 -17.51
CA ALA A 346 -38.12 22.90 -18.33
C ALA A 346 -36.93 22.19 -19.02
N PHE A 347 -36.37 21.15 -18.39
CA PHE A 347 -35.40 20.27 -19.04
C PHE A 347 -36.05 19.49 -20.19
N LEU A 348 -37.17 18.82 -19.92
CA LEU A 348 -37.89 18.01 -20.90
C LEU A 348 -38.48 18.84 -22.04
N SER A 349 -38.83 20.11 -21.81
CA SER A 349 -39.35 21.00 -22.85
C SER A 349 -38.33 21.35 -23.94
N LYS A 350 -37.04 21.11 -23.70
CA LYS A 350 -35.95 21.34 -24.67
C LYS A 350 -35.69 20.12 -25.58
N SER A 351 -36.38 19.01 -25.33
CA SER A 351 -36.17 17.71 -25.99
C SER A 351 -36.87 17.56 -27.34
#